data_AF-A0A9D7JA33-F1
#
_entry.id   AF-A0A9D7JA33-F1
#
_cell.length_a   1.000
_cell.length_b   1.000
_cell.length_c   1.000
_cell.angle_alpha   90.00
_cell.angle_beta   90.00
_cell.angle_gamma   90.00
#
_symmetry.space_group_name_H-M   'P 1'
#
loop_
_entity.id
_entity.type
_entity.pdbx_description
1 polymer ?
#
loop_
_entity_poly.entity_id
_entity_poly.type
_entity_poly.pdbx_seq_one_letter_code
_entity_poly.pdbx_strand_id
1 'polypeptide(L)'
;MLKDRVVADLRTDFVVRAAYERLIEIIGEASRHIPAEWKAQHPDVPWQQVHGIGNILRHVYHSVQPDVLWNIYEDDLGPSNVPSMR
;
A
#
# COMPACT_ATOMS: atom_id res chain seq x y z
N MET A 1 6.23 -8.04 12.76
CA MET A 1 7.51 -7.57 12.19
C MET A 1 7.47 -6.10 11.74
N LEU A 2 6.30 -5.54 11.38
CA LEU A 2 6.12 -4.11 11.05
C LEU A 2 5.43 -3.26 12.14
N LYS A 3 4.95 -3.89 13.23
CA LYS A 3 4.37 -3.17 14.39
C LYS A 3 5.46 -2.30 15.03
N ASP A 4 5.09 -1.07 15.39
CA ASP A 4 5.92 -0.09 16.11
C ASP A 4 7.06 0.57 15.33
N ARG A 5 6.95 0.61 13.99
CA ARG A 5 7.89 1.34 13.13
C ARG A 5 7.45 2.79 12.92
N VAL A 6 8.39 3.67 12.60
CA VAL A 6 8.14 5.08 12.27
C VAL A 6 8.62 5.39 10.85
N VAL A 7 8.13 6.46 10.23
CA VAL A 7 8.57 6.90 8.89
C VAL A 7 10.09 6.99 8.73
N ALA A 8 10.83 7.29 9.81
CA ALA A 8 12.28 7.36 9.78
C ALA A 8 12.91 6.01 9.36
N ASP A 9 12.30 4.88 9.73
CA ASP A 9 12.78 3.55 9.38
C ASP A 9 12.77 3.33 7.86
N LEU A 10 11.77 3.86 7.14
CA LEU A 10 11.71 3.81 5.66
C LEU A 10 12.81 4.64 4.98
N ARG A 11 13.36 5.64 5.68
CA ARG A 11 14.40 6.53 5.13
C ARG A 11 15.80 5.96 5.34
N THR A 12 16.02 5.21 6.42
CA THR A 12 17.36 4.77 6.84
C THR A 12 17.58 3.28 6.68
N ASP A 13 16.53 2.47 6.60
CA ASP A 13 16.63 1.01 6.45
C ASP A 13 16.08 0.56 5.09
N PHE A 14 17.00 0.10 4.24
CA PHE A 14 16.69 -0.38 2.90
C PHE A 14 15.79 -1.62 2.92
N VAL A 15 15.95 -2.52 3.89
CA VAL A 15 15.14 -3.76 3.99
C VAL A 15 13.72 -3.41 4.40
N VAL A 16 13.56 -2.47 5.35
CA VAL A 16 12.24 -1.96 5.73
C VAL A 16 11.57 -1.32 4.52
N ARG A 17 12.26 -0.41 3.83
CA ARG A 17 11.73 0.22 2.62
C ARG A 17 11.28 -0.80 1.56
N ALA A 18 12.16 -1.74 1.21
CA ALA A 18 11.87 -2.77 0.22
C ALA A 18 10.67 -3.64 0.63
N ALA A 19 10.50 -3.92 1.92
CA ALA A 19 9.34 -4.66 2.41
C ALA A 19 8.03 -3.89 2.20
N TYR A 20 7.99 -2.59 2.51
CA TYR A 20 6.78 -1.76 2.29
C TYR A 20 6.46 -1.62 0.80
N GLU A 21 7.45 -1.31 -0.03
CA GLU A 21 7.27 -1.22 -1.49
C GLU A 21 6.70 -2.54 -2.03
N ARG A 22 7.26 -3.68 -1.61
CA ARG A 22 6.81 -4.99 -2.07
C ARG A 22 5.39 -5.33 -1.62
N LEU A 23 5.03 -5.00 -0.39
CA LEU A 23 3.68 -5.26 0.12
C LEU A 23 2.63 -4.44 -0.61
N ILE A 24 2.90 -3.15 -0.86
CA ILE A 24 2.00 -2.27 -1.61
C ILE A 24 1.87 -2.74 -3.07
N GLU A 25 2.96 -3.18 -3.70
CA GLU A 25 2.91 -3.80 -5.03
C GLU A 25 1.99 -5.03 -5.08
N ILE A 26 2.09 -5.93 -4.08
CA ILE A 26 1.28 -7.14 -4.01
C ILE A 26 -0.20 -6.78 -3.91
N ILE A 27 -0.55 -5.81 -3.07
CA ILE A 27 -1.94 -5.32 -2.93
C ILE A 27 -2.43 -4.71 -4.25
N GLY A 28 -1.60 -3.86 -4.87
CA GLY A 28 -1.93 -3.24 -6.16
C GLY A 28 -2.18 -4.26 -7.26
N GLU A 29 -1.36 -5.32 -7.33
CA GLU A 29 -1.54 -6.39 -8.31
C GLU A 29 -2.75 -7.28 -7.99
N ALA A 30 -2.97 -7.64 -6.72
CA ALA A 30 -4.14 -8.40 -6.29
C ALA A 30 -5.45 -7.66 -6.65
N SER A 31 -5.48 -6.33 -6.50
CA SER A 31 -6.65 -5.51 -6.84
C SER A 31 -7.05 -5.61 -8.32
N ARG A 32 -6.11 -5.91 -9.23
CA ARG A 32 -6.42 -6.10 -10.66
C ARG A 32 -7.30 -7.32 -10.91
N HIS A 33 -7.14 -8.35 -10.09
CA HIS A 33 -7.81 -9.63 -10.24
C HIS A 33 -9.20 -9.66 -9.60
N ILE A 34 -9.56 -8.62 -8.84
CA ILE A 34 -10.90 -8.47 -8.27
C ILE A 34 -11.92 -8.18 -9.40
N PRO A 35 -13.02 -8.94 -9.50
CA PRO A 35 -14.07 -8.74 -10.50
C PRO A 35 -14.68 -7.33 -10.47
N ALA A 36 -15.12 -6.84 -11.63
CA ALA A 36 -15.68 -5.50 -11.76
C ALA A 36 -16.97 -5.32 -10.95
N GLU A 37 -17.78 -6.37 -10.87
CA GLU A 37 -19.03 -6.41 -10.11
C GLU A 37 -18.76 -6.20 -8.62
N TRP A 38 -17.67 -6.80 -8.11
CA TRP A 38 -17.27 -6.65 -6.72
C TRP A 38 -16.71 -5.25 -6.44
N LYS A 39 -15.88 -4.73 -7.35
CA LYS A 39 -15.40 -3.33 -7.25
C LYS A 39 -16.55 -2.33 -7.22
N ALA A 40 -17.59 -2.55 -8.02
CA ALA A 40 -18.77 -1.69 -8.06
C ALA A 40 -19.59 -1.73 -6.75
N GLN A 41 -19.52 -2.82 -5.99
CA GLN A 41 -20.15 -2.95 -4.67
C GLN A 41 -19.37 -2.23 -3.55
N HIS A 42 -18.10 -1.91 -3.79
CA HIS A 42 -17.21 -1.23 -2.85
C HIS A 42 -16.64 0.06 -3.46
N PRO A 43 -17.50 1.06 -3.76
CA PRO A 43 -17.08 2.31 -4.40
C PRO A 43 -16.28 3.24 -3.45
N ASP A 44 -16.30 2.96 -2.15
CA ASP A 44 -15.51 3.63 -1.12
C ASP A 44 -14.01 3.34 -1.26
N VAL A 45 -13.65 2.18 -1.82
CA VAL A 45 -12.26 1.82 -2.10
C VAL A 45 -11.81 2.48 -3.42
N PRO A 46 -10.70 3.24 -3.42
CA PRO A 46 -10.22 3.93 -4.61
C PRO A 46 -9.47 2.96 -5.56
N TRP A 47 -10.20 2.00 -6.16
CA TRP A 47 -9.63 0.90 -6.97
C TRP A 47 -8.61 1.32 -8.02
N GLN A 48 -8.84 2.45 -8.69
CA GLN A 48 -7.92 2.99 -9.69
C GLN A 48 -6.59 3.44 -9.07
N GLN A 49 -6.62 4.03 -7.87
CA GLN A 49 -5.42 4.47 -7.16
C GLN A 49 -4.65 3.27 -6.60
N VAL A 50 -5.35 2.29 -6.02
CA VAL A 50 -4.77 1.02 -5.55
C VAL A 50 -4.04 0.31 -6.70
N HIS A 51 -4.67 0.26 -7.88
CA HIS A 51 -4.01 -0.29 -9.06
C HIS A 51 -2.81 0.57 -9.51
N GLY A 52 -2.98 1.90 -9.55
CA GLY A 52 -1.99 2.86 -10.03
C GLY A 52 -0.70 2.82 -9.22
N ILE A 53 -0.77 2.76 -7.90
CA ILE A 53 0.42 2.75 -7.04
C ILE A 53 1.27 1.49 -7.25
N GLY A 54 0.63 0.32 -7.45
CA GLY A 54 1.35 -0.91 -7.75
C GLY A 54 2.13 -0.84 -9.07
N ASN A 55 1.58 -0.17 -10.10
CA ASN A 55 2.31 0.07 -11.35
C ASN A 55 3.47 1.05 -11.17
N ILE A 56 3.29 2.11 -10.38
CA ILE A 56 4.34 3.09 -10.09
C ILE A 56 5.51 2.41 -9.39
N LEU A 57 5.25 1.58 -8.38
CA LEU A 57 6.30 0.85 -7.69
C LEU A 57 7.03 -0.11 -8.63
N ARG A 58 6.32 -0.82 -9.51
CA ARG A 58 6.96 -1.75 -10.46
C ARG A 58 7.89 -1.07 -11.48
N HIS A 59 7.53 0.12 -11.96
CA HIS A 59 8.19 0.75 -13.11
C HIS A 59 9.00 2.00 -12.77
N VAL A 60 8.69 2.65 -11.65
CA VAL A 60 9.25 3.94 -11.24
C VAL A 60 9.56 3.97 -9.74
N TYR A 61 9.87 2.81 -9.12
CA TYR A 61 10.22 2.72 -7.68
C TYR A 61 11.28 3.74 -7.25
N HIS A 62 12.25 4.04 -8.11
CA HIS A 62 13.33 4.97 -7.83
C HIS A 62 12.86 6.41 -7.55
N SER A 63 11.67 6.80 -8.00
CA SER A 63 11.11 8.14 -7.75
C SER A 63 10.16 8.20 -6.56
N VAL A 64 9.84 7.06 -5.93
CA VAL A 64 8.89 7.02 -4.81
C VAL A 64 9.57 7.52 -3.55
N GLN A 65 8.97 8.54 -2.94
CA GLN A 65 9.46 9.10 -1.68
C GLN A 65 8.97 8.25 -0.50
N PRO A 66 9.80 8.04 0.54
CA PRO A 66 9.41 7.30 1.75
C PRO A 66 8.10 7.77 2.39
N ASP A 67 7.83 9.07 2.36
CA ASP A 67 6.60 9.65 2.93
C ASP A 67 5.34 9.15 2.21
N VAL A 68 5.42 8.86 0.91
CA VAL A 68 4.29 8.30 0.15
C VAL A 68 3.96 6.90 0.67
N LEU A 69 4.99 6.06 0.88
CA LEU A 69 4.81 4.70 1.41
C LEU A 69 4.26 4.72 2.84
N TRP A 70 4.75 5.67 3.65
CA TRP A 70 4.30 5.84 5.02
C TRP A 70 2.84 6.28 5.10
N ASN A 71 2.43 7.26 4.29
CA ASN A 71 1.06 7.74 4.28
C ASN A 71 0.09 6.62 3.85
N ILE A 72 0.42 5.85 2.81
CA ILE A 72 -0.40 4.68 2.41
C ILE A 72 -0.52 3.69 3.57
N TYR A 73 0.57 3.46 4.32
CA TYR A 73 0.51 2.57 5.47
C TYR A 73 -0.40 3.11 6.57
N GLU A 74 -0.18 4.34 7.05
CA GLU A 74 -0.96 4.90 8.16
C GLU A 74 -2.42 5.13 7.78
N ASP A 75 -2.67 5.73 6.61
CA ASP A 75 -3.98 6.22 6.20
C ASP A 75 -4.87 5.11 5.60
N ASP A 76 -4.29 4.06 5.01
CA ASP A 76 -5.08 3.03 4.30
C ASP A 76 -4.94 1.62 4.87
N LEU A 77 -3.78 1.26 5.45
CA LEU A 77 -3.47 -0.13 5.87
C LEU A 77 -3.26 -0.28 7.38
N GLY A 78 -3.18 0.83 8.10
CA GLY A 78 -2.81 0.88 9.50
C GLY A 78 -3.86 0.20 10.38
N PRO A 79 -3.48 -0.22 11.60
CA PRO A 79 -4.38 -0.89 12.53
C PRO A 79 -5.65 -0.08 12.87
N SER A 80 -5.61 1.24 12.71
CA SER A 80 -6.74 2.15 12.89
C SER A 80 -7.79 2.04 11.77
N ASN A 81 -7.42 1.56 10.58
CA ASN A 81 -8.26 1.48 9.39
C ASN A 81 -8.69 0.05 9.05
N VAL A 82 -8.18 -0.96 9.76
CA VAL A 82 -8.70 -2.32 9.68
C VAL A 82 -9.99 -2.38 10.50
N PRO A 83 -11.17 -2.60 9.88
CA PRO A 83 -12.38 -2.86 10.65
C PRO A 83 -12.09 -4.05 11.55
N SER A 84 -12.37 -3.94 12.85
CA SER A 84 -12.18 -5.02 13.80
C SER A 84 -12.94 -6.26 13.30
N MET A 85 -12.27 -7.14 12.57
CA MET A 85 -12.81 -8.42 12.14
C MET A 85 -12.95 -9.27 13.40
N ARG A 86 -14.15 -9.23 13.98
CA ARG A 86 -14.64 -10.24 14.92
C ARG A 86 -15.37 -11.31 14.14
#